data_AF-A0A368TRM1-F1
#
_entry.id   AF-A0A368TRM1-F1
#
_cell.length_a   1.000
_cell.length_b   1.000
_cell.length_c   1.000
_cell.angle_alpha   90.00
_cell.angle_beta   90.00
_cell.angle_gamma   90.00
#
_symmetry.space_group_name_H-M   'P 1'
#
loop_
_entity.id
_entity.type
_entity.pdbx_description
1 polymer ?
#
loop_
_entity_poly.entity_id
_entity_poly.type
_entity_poly.pdbx_seq_one_letter_code
_entity_poly.pdbx_strand_id
1 'polypeptide(L)' 'MPPYSPDFNPIEQVFAKLKTLLRKTAARTVDTLWTAMGSQLDWFTASECDRYIRHCGYGQSG' A
#
# COMPACT_ATOMS: atom_id res chain seq x y z
N MET A 1 -0.64 24.01 8.51
CA MET A 1 -0.49 22.89 7.57
C MET A 1 -1.39 23.16 6.38
N PRO A 2 -0.93 23.03 5.12
CA PRO A 2 -1.90 23.01 4.03
C PRO A 2 -2.83 21.79 4.23
N PRO A 3 -4.12 21.91 3.88
CA PRO A 3 -5.08 20.82 4.06
C PRO A 3 -4.69 19.62 3.19
N TYR A 4 -4.82 18.42 3.77
CA TYR A 4 -4.54 17.09 3.22
C TYR A 4 -4.11 17.07 1.74
N SER A 5 -2.81 16.92 1.52
CA SER A 5 -2.26 16.64 0.20
C SER A 5 -2.06 15.11 0.09
N PRO A 6 -3.02 14.37 -0.53
CA PRO A 6 -3.01 12.90 -0.57
C PRO A 6 -1.74 12.32 -1.22
N ASP A 7 -1.06 13.10 -2.06
CA ASP A 7 0.21 12.70 -2.70
C ASP A 7 1.38 12.51 -1.71
N PHE A 8 1.26 13.01 -0.48
CA PHE A 8 2.30 12.88 0.55
C PHE A 8 2.01 11.85 1.64
N ASN A 9 1.00 10.99 1.49
CA ASN A 9 0.78 9.91 2.46
C ASN A 9 1.22 8.54 1.90
N PRO A 10 2.28 7.91 2.42
CA PRO A 10 2.78 6.61 1.96
C PRO A 10 1.71 5.51 1.98
N ILE A 11 0.71 5.64 2.85
CA ILE A 11 -0.38 4.67 2.97
C ILE A 11 -1.23 4.58 1.69
N GLU A 12 -1.36 5.67 0.93
CA GLU A 12 -2.14 5.69 -0.30
C GLU A 12 -1.49 4.81 -1.38
N GLN A 13 -0.15 4.82 -1.46
CA GLN A 13 0.59 3.94 -2.36
C GLN A 13 0.44 2.47 -1.98
N VAL A 14 0.49 2.17 -0.67
CA VAL A 14 0.24 0.82 -0.14
C VAL A 14 -1.17 0.34 -0.54
N PHE A 15 -2.20 1.15 -0.28
CA PHE A 15 -3.58 0.80 -0.63
C PHE A 15 -3.83 0.71 -2.13
N ALA A 16 -3.18 1.55 -2.95
CA ALA A 16 -3.27 1.45 -4.41
C ALA A 16 -2.73 0.11 -4.93
N LYS A 17 -1.55 -0.32 -4.47
CA LYS A 17 -0.98 -1.63 -4.81
C LYS A 17 -1.86 -2.77 -4.27
N LEU A 18 -2.28 -2.70 -3.01
CA LEU A 18 -3.11 -3.75 -2.39
C LEU A 18 -4.43 -3.94 -3.14
N LYS A 19 -5.15 -2.85 -3.46
CA LYS A 19 -6.37 -2.91 -4.29
C LYS A 19 -6.12 -3.56 -5.64
N THR A 20 -4.97 -3.27 -6.27
CA THR A 20 -4.61 -3.85 -7.57
C THR A 20 -4.39 -5.35 -7.46
N LEU A 21 -3.68 -5.81 -6.41
CA LEU A 21 -3.46 -7.23 -6.15
C LEU A 21 -4.78 -7.97 -5.85
N LEU A 22 -5.63 -7.42 -4.99
CA LEU A 22 -6.93 -8.02 -4.65
C LEU A 22 -7.90 -8.08 -5.82
N ARG A 23 -7.90 -7.07 -6.70
CA ARG A 23 -8.73 -7.12 -7.92
C ARG A 23 -8.33 -8.26 -8.86
N LYS A 24 -7.06 -8.65 -8.88
CA LYS A 24 -6.57 -9.79 -9.68
C LYS A 24 -7.02 -11.14 -9.14
N THR A 25 -7.34 -11.25 -7.84
CA THR A 25 -7.80 -12.53 -7.26
C THR A 25 -9.26 -12.83 -7.56
N ALA A 26 -10.04 -11.83 -8.00
CA ALA A 26 -11.45 -11.98 -8.37
C ALA A 26 -12.33 -12.69 -7.32
N ALA A 27 -11.99 -12.52 -6.04
CA ALA A 27 -12.70 -13.12 -4.91
C ALA A 27 -14.20 -12.76 -4.92
N ARG A 28 -15.05 -13.77 -4.68
CA ARG A 28 -16.53 -13.63 -4.67
C ARG A 28 -17.15 -13.79 -3.29
N THR A 29 -16.35 -14.05 -2.27
CA THR A 29 -16.78 -14.16 -0.88
C THR A 29 -15.85 -13.35 0.02
N VAL A 30 -16.36 -12.97 1.19
CA VAL A 30 -15.55 -12.27 2.20
C VAL A 30 -14.39 -13.13 2.67
N ASP A 31 -14.61 -14.44 2.89
CA ASP A 31 -13.55 -15.35 3.35
C ASP A 31 -12.41 -15.50 2.34
N THR A 32 -12.76 -15.59 1.05
CA THR A 32 -11.76 -15.67 -0.03
C THR A 32 -11.01 -14.34 -0.18
N LEU A 33 -11.68 -13.21 0.00
CA LEU A 33 -11.03 -11.90 0.05
C LEU A 33 -10.07 -11.80 1.25
N TRP A 34 -10.46 -12.28 2.43
CA TRP A 34 -9.66 -12.16 3.63
C TRP A 34 -8.39 -13.01 3.55
N THR A 35 -8.54 -14.25 3.06
CA THR A 35 -7.41 -15.15 2.78
C THR A 35 -6.46 -14.54 1.74
N ALA A 36 -7.02 -13.96 0.66
CA ALA A 36 -6.24 -13.28 -0.36
C ALA A 36 -5.46 -12.11 0.24
N MET A 37 -6.10 -11.22 1.00
CA MET A 37 -5.43 -10.11 1.69
C MET A 37 -4.24 -10.56 2.52
N GLY A 38 -4.38 -11.60 3.33
CA GLY A 38 -3.27 -12.17 4.12
C GLY A 38 -2.07 -12.52 3.23
N SER A 39 -2.30 -13.28 2.16
CA SER A 39 -1.23 -13.67 1.22
C SER A 39 -0.63 -12.50 0.44
N GLN A 40 -1.41 -11.45 0.18
CA GLN A 40 -0.93 -10.29 -0.58
C GLN A 40 -0.04 -9.36 0.26
N LEU A 41 -0.13 -9.42 1.60
CA LEU A 41 0.72 -8.61 2.48
C LEU A 41 2.20 -9.00 2.39
N ASP A 42 2.52 -10.23 2.01
CA ASP A 42 3.90 -10.69 1.79
C ASP A 42 4.61 -9.92 0.66
N TRP A 43 3.86 -9.29 -0.24
CA TRP A 43 4.41 -8.44 -1.29
C TRP A 43 4.87 -7.06 -0.81
N PHE A 44 4.70 -6.73 0.47
CA PHE A 44 5.07 -5.45 1.06
C PHE A 44 6.30 -5.61 1.95
N THR A 45 7.45 -5.86 1.31
CA THR A 45 8.72 -5.98 2.02
C THR A 45 9.13 -4.68 2.72
N ALA A 46 9.96 -4.77 3.76
CA ALA A 46 10.48 -3.59 4.46
C ALA A 46 11.15 -2.58 3.51
N SER A 47 11.93 -3.07 2.53
CA SER A 47 12.57 -2.22 1.51
C SER A 47 11.56 -1.53 0.59
N GLU A 48 10.41 -2.14 0.33
CA GLU A 48 9.35 -1.51 -0.45
C GLU A 48 8.60 -0.44 0.35
N CYS A 49 8.30 -0.71 1.61
CA CYS A 49 7.71 0.27 2.52
C CYS A 49 8.62 1.50 2.69
N ASP A 50 9.94 1.29 2.82
CA ASP A 50 10.92 2.38 2.85
C ASP A 50 10.90 3.23 1.56
N ARG A 51 10.73 2.60 0.39
CA ARG A 51 10.55 3.34 -0.87
C ARG A 51 9.30 4.21 -0.88
N TYR A 52 8.16 3.73 -0.37
CA TYR A 52 6.94 4.55 -0.28
C TYR A 52 7.13 5.75 0.64
N ILE A 53 7.79 5.56 1.78
CA ILE A 53 8.11 6.62 2.75
C ILE A 53 9.00 7.68 2.09
N ARG A 54 10.09 7.26 1.45
CA ARG A 54 11.00 8.18 0.73
C ARG A 54 10.35 8.88 -0.45
N HIS A 55 9.47 8.19 -1.19
CA HIS A 55 8.73 8.79 -2.30
C HIS A 55 7.86 9.96 -1.85
N CYS A 56 7.32 9.91 -0.64
CA CYS A 56 6.56 11.02 -0.05
C CYS A 56 7.45 12.11 0.59
N GLY A 57 8.78 12.06 0.40
CA GLY A 57 9.73 13.05 0.89
C GLY A 57 10.15 12.87 2.35
N TYR A 58 9.73 11.79 3.01
CA TYR A 58 10.16 11.50 4.38
C TYR A 58 11.54 10.85 4.42
N GLY A 59 12.35 11.16 5.44
CA GLY A 59 13.69 10.59 5.61
C GLY A 59 14.74 11.12 4.60
N GLN A 60 14.38 12.09 3.76
CA GLN A 60 15.35 12.88 3.01
C GLN A 60 15.90 13.98 3.93
N SER A 61 16.93 13.66 4.70
CA SER A 61 17.76 14.67 5.33
C SER A 61 18.57 15.37 4.23
N GLY A 62 18.36 16.68 4.08
CA GLY A 62 19.37 17.56 3.47
C GLY A 62 20.54 17.76 4.41
#